data_AF-A0A150QXC6-F1
#
_entry.id   AF-A0A150QXC6-F1
#
_cell.length_a   1.000
_cell.length_b   1.000
_cell.length_c   1.000
_cell.angle_alpha   90.00
_cell.angle_beta   90.00
_cell.angle_gamma   90.00
#
_symmetry.space_group_name_H-M   'P 1'
#
loop_
_entity.id
_entity.type
_entity.pdbx_description
1 polymer ?
#
loop_
_entity_poly.entity_id
_entity_poly.type
_entity_poly.pdbx_seq_one_letter_code
_entity_poly.pdbx_strand_id
1 'polypeptide(L)'
;MFKSTHSRISLLAALGALALPAIACDVPVEDPLAEGEALAEGELGATTKARGPVADYFIATRQDTRRCIAPLCGGHFVARVNTSVTRCADGTWQEECHMFELDLSKLGLDPSLEAKASAAFGAGDALVRGELVQVELDELPAYPADVLVASEIWIGATGNTPEGHFSRVENTGIVCVTYPCPSFSEQSLNTNLSGTLDSIDLAASGGATSEQVEHGMRDLSAGGLLVAGHHAVITGPAGSMNHLDATEFYVRLR
;
A
#
# COMPACT_ATOMS: atom_id res chain seq x y z
N MET A 1 -10.18 47.61 -8.89
CA MET A 1 -10.59 47.84 -7.49
C MET A 1 -10.06 46.69 -6.65
N PHE A 2 -8.89 46.88 -6.04
CA PHE A 2 -8.22 45.89 -5.20
C PHE A 2 -8.42 46.26 -3.73
N LYS A 3 -8.86 45.33 -2.89
CA LYS A 3 -8.75 45.43 -1.43
C LYS A 3 -8.12 44.14 -0.89
N SER A 4 -6.81 44.21 -0.71
CA SER A 4 -6.02 43.30 0.12
C SER A 4 -6.19 43.72 1.58
N THR A 5 -6.51 42.79 2.47
CA THR A 5 -6.54 43.01 3.92
C THR A 5 -5.39 42.25 4.55
N HIS A 6 -4.42 43.01 5.06
CA HIS A 6 -3.32 42.53 5.89
C HIS A 6 -3.84 42.28 7.32
N SER A 7 -3.62 41.07 7.85
CA SER A 7 -3.67 40.84 9.30
C SER A 7 -2.25 40.58 9.79
N ARG A 8 -1.77 41.50 10.63
CA ARG A 8 -0.51 41.42 11.37
C ARG A 8 -0.79 40.67 12.66
N ILE A 9 -0.10 39.55 12.92
CA ILE A 9 -0.07 38.93 14.24
C ILE A 9 1.35 39.07 14.78
N SER A 10 1.43 39.79 15.90
CA SER A 10 2.64 40.20 16.60
C SER A 10 3.30 39.05 17.35
N LEU A 11 4.62 39.11 17.36
CA LEU A 11 5.57 38.43 18.24
C LEU A 11 5.14 38.44 19.72
N LEU A 12 5.32 37.30 20.39
CA LEU A 12 5.60 37.23 21.82
C LEU A 12 6.64 36.14 22.07
N ALA A 13 7.81 36.60 22.53
CA ALA A 13 8.94 35.78 22.94
C ALA A 13 8.74 35.31 24.39
N ALA A 14 9.13 34.07 24.69
CA ALA A 14 9.38 33.61 26.05
C ALA A 14 10.62 32.71 26.05
N LEU A 15 11.75 33.27 26.51
CA LEU A 15 12.92 32.53 26.95
C LEU A 15 12.60 31.86 28.29
N GLY A 16 12.88 30.56 28.41
CA GLY A 16 12.90 29.84 29.68
C GLY A 16 14.02 28.82 29.68
N ALA A 17 15.17 29.20 30.24
CA ALA A 17 16.29 28.30 30.53
C ALA A 17 16.03 27.59 31.85
N LEU A 18 16.06 26.26 31.87
CA LEU A 18 15.99 25.43 33.07
C LEU A 18 17.24 24.55 33.15
N ALA A 19 17.95 24.72 34.27
CA ALA A 19 19.21 24.10 34.60
C ALA A 19 19.05 22.63 35.02
N LEU A 20 20.03 21.79 34.63
CA LEU A 20 20.16 20.40 35.07
C LEU A 20 20.71 20.31 36.50
N PRO A 21 20.24 19.34 37.32
CA PRO A 21 21.02 18.79 38.42
C PRO A 21 21.73 17.49 37.98
N ALA A 22 23.03 17.43 38.23
CA ALA A 22 23.85 16.23 38.14
C ALA A 22 23.54 15.31 39.32
N ILE A 23 23.18 14.05 39.05
CA ILE A 23 23.09 12.98 40.05
C ILE A 23 24.31 12.09 39.85
N ALA A 24 25.24 12.18 40.80
CA ALA A 24 26.31 11.21 41.01
C ALA A 24 25.76 10.04 41.84
N CYS A 25 25.92 8.82 41.36
CA CYS A 25 25.78 7.62 42.19
C CYS A 25 27.06 6.80 42.12
N ASP A 26 27.58 6.59 43.30
CA ASP A 26 28.81 5.93 43.70
C ASP A 26 28.70 4.41 43.55
N VAL A 27 29.84 3.75 43.33
CA VAL A 27 29.98 2.29 43.17
C VAL A 27 30.63 1.72 44.43
N PRO A 28 30.17 0.56 44.94
CA PRO A 28 31.05 -0.32 45.70
C PRO A 28 31.25 -1.65 44.96
N VAL A 29 32.52 -1.95 44.72
CA VAL A 29 33.07 -3.25 44.30
C VAL A 29 33.47 -4.00 45.57
N GLU A 30 33.04 -5.26 45.74
CA GLU A 30 33.86 -6.37 46.30
C GLU A 30 33.36 -7.74 45.78
N ASP A 31 34.30 -8.50 45.23
CA ASP A 31 34.32 -9.94 44.79
C ASP A 31 34.84 -10.79 46.01
N PRO A 32 35.02 -12.14 46.04
CA PRO A 32 34.74 -13.20 45.05
C PRO A 32 34.32 -14.61 45.61
N LEU A 33 34.16 -15.57 44.67
CA LEU A 33 34.27 -17.06 44.76
C LEU A 33 33.15 -17.90 45.42
N ALA A 34 32.43 -18.68 44.58
CA ALA A 34 32.41 -20.15 44.64
C ALA A 34 31.64 -20.78 43.45
N GLU A 35 32.42 -21.35 42.53
CA GLU A 35 32.27 -22.59 41.76
C GLU A 35 30.88 -23.09 41.27
N GLY A 36 30.85 -23.35 39.96
CA GLY A 36 30.28 -24.58 39.42
C GLY A 36 28.92 -24.44 38.74
N GLU A 37 28.92 -24.28 37.41
CA GLU A 37 28.44 -25.28 36.46
C GLU A 37 28.38 -24.68 35.06
N ALA A 38 29.21 -25.24 34.17
CA ALA A 38 29.05 -25.09 32.75
C ALA A 38 27.71 -25.69 32.31
N LEU A 39 27.05 -25.09 31.31
CA LEU A 39 26.51 -25.77 30.13
C LEU A 39 25.74 -24.78 29.23
N ALA A 40 26.03 -24.90 27.94
CA ALA A 40 25.29 -24.45 26.77
C ALA A 40 25.32 -22.94 26.43
N GLU A 41 26.36 -22.58 25.67
CA GLU A 41 26.25 -21.55 24.63
C GLU A 41 25.13 -21.95 23.66
N GLY A 42 23.94 -21.41 23.90
CA GLY A 42 22.89 -21.35 22.89
C GLY A 42 23.23 -20.22 21.92
N GLU A 43 23.85 -20.55 20.79
CA GLU A 43 23.83 -19.69 19.61
C GLU A 43 22.37 -19.38 19.25
N LEU A 44 21.83 -18.28 19.78
CA LEU A 44 20.71 -17.58 19.18
C LEU A 44 21.24 -16.82 17.95
N GLY A 45 21.72 -17.61 16.99
CA GLY A 45 21.78 -17.23 15.58
C GLY A 45 20.35 -17.13 15.07
N ALA A 46 19.62 -16.11 15.54
CA ALA A 46 18.46 -15.60 14.84
C ALA A 46 18.98 -14.98 13.56
N THR A 47 19.25 -15.83 12.57
CA THR A 47 19.26 -15.42 11.18
C THR A 47 17.87 -14.88 10.93
N THR A 48 17.71 -13.57 11.08
CA THR A 48 16.63 -12.85 10.44
C THR A 48 16.85 -13.08 8.96
N LYS A 49 16.27 -14.18 8.46
CA LYS A 49 16.13 -14.41 7.03
C LYS A 49 15.43 -13.14 6.55
N ALA A 50 16.17 -12.27 5.89
CA ALA A 50 15.63 -11.05 5.33
C ALA A 50 14.38 -11.49 4.58
N ARG A 51 13.22 -11.07 5.08
CA ARG A 51 11.98 -11.22 4.34
C ARG A 51 12.28 -10.52 3.03
N GLY A 52 12.34 -11.27 1.93
CA GLY A 52 12.56 -10.69 0.61
C GLY A 52 11.62 -9.49 0.43
N PRO A 53 11.99 -8.49 -0.37
CA PRO A 53 11.18 -7.28 -0.53
C PRO A 53 9.71 -7.69 -0.69
N VAL A 54 8.88 -7.25 0.26
CA VAL A 54 7.45 -7.53 0.21
C VAL A 54 6.95 -6.74 -0.98
N ALA A 55 6.50 -7.43 -2.04
CA ALA A 55 5.95 -6.77 -3.22
C ALA A 55 4.86 -5.78 -2.80
N ASP A 56 5.02 -4.54 -3.23
CA ASP A 56 4.14 -3.43 -2.90
C ASP A 56 3.04 -3.29 -3.96
N TYR A 57 1.96 -2.61 -3.59
CA TYR A 57 0.88 -2.22 -4.49
C TYR A 57 1.07 -0.78 -4.96
N PHE A 58 1.05 -0.59 -6.28
CA PHE A 58 1.25 0.69 -6.96
C PHE A 58 0.03 1.09 -7.76
N ILE A 59 -0.17 2.41 -7.89
CA ILE A 59 -1.12 3.06 -8.79
C ILE A 59 -0.36 4.10 -9.64
N ALA A 60 -0.75 4.29 -10.90
CA ALA A 60 -0.23 5.40 -11.69
C ALA A 60 -0.88 6.72 -11.25
N THR A 61 -0.07 7.74 -11.01
CA THR A 61 -0.54 9.07 -10.58
C THR A 61 -0.69 10.02 -11.75
N ARG A 62 0.19 9.93 -12.75
CA ARG A 62 0.18 10.77 -13.96
C ARG A 62 1.09 10.22 -15.04
N GLN A 63 0.79 10.56 -16.28
CA GLN A 63 1.70 10.30 -17.40
C GLN A 63 2.93 11.22 -17.31
N ASP A 64 4.10 10.69 -17.68
CA ASP A 64 5.29 11.52 -17.87
C ASP A 64 5.32 12.14 -19.27
N THR A 65 5.08 13.45 -19.33
CA THR A 65 5.03 14.22 -20.58
C THR A 65 6.27 15.08 -20.81
N ARG A 66 7.33 14.85 -20.03
CA ARG A 66 8.62 15.54 -20.20
C ARG A 66 9.21 15.25 -21.59
N ARG A 67 9.83 16.25 -22.21
CA ARG A 67 10.44 16.15 -23.54
C ARG A 67 11.94 15.90 -23.42
N CYS A 68 12.33 14.64 -23.34
CA CYS A 68 13.72 14.20 -23.23
C CYS A 68 13.95 12.89 -24.02
N ILE A 69 15.12 12.29 -23.87
CA ILE A 69 15.44 11.00 -24.50
C ILE A 69 14.85 9.83 -23.69
N ALA A 70 14.15 8.92 -24.35
CA ALA A 70 13.75 7.66 -23.73
C ALA A 70 15.01 6.83 -23.35
N PRO A 71 15.00 6.09 -22.22
CA PRO A 71 13.91 5.84 -21.28
C PRO A 71 13.81 6.85 -20.12
N LEU A 72 14.58 7.95 -20.13
CA LEU A 72 14.61 8.92 -19.00
C LEU A 72 13.30 9.71 -18.83
N CYS A 73 12.41 9.65 -19.83
CA CYS A 73 11.06 10.18 -19.78
C CYS A 73 10.12 9.36 -20.66
N GLY A 74 8.83 9.66 -20.53
CA GLY A 74 7.75 8.80 -21.02
C GLY A 74 7.32 7.84 -19.92
N GLY A 75 6.37 6.96 -20.23
CA GLY A 75 5.75 6.11 -19.21
C GLY A 75 4.91 6.93 -18.22
N HIS A 76 4.98 6.58 -16.94
CA HIS A 76 4.14 7.14 -15.89
C HIS A 76 4.93 7.44 -14.63
N PHE A 77 4.37 8.29 -13.78
CA PHE A 77 4.73 8.35 -12.38
C PHE A 77 3.79 7.42 -11.60
N VAL A 78 4.35 6.70 -10.63
CA VAL A 78 3.63 5.72 -9.81
C VAL A 78 3.87 5.98 -8.34
N ALA A 79 2.87 5.64 -7.51
CA ALA A 79 2.96 5.75 -6.07
C ALA A 79 2.46 4.48 -5.37
N ARG A 80 3.05 4.18 -4.20
CA ARG A 80 2.54 3.15 -3.28
C ARG A 80 1.25 3.64 -2.64
N VAL A 81 0.19 2.86 -2.79
CA VAL A 81 -1.09 3.16 -2.12
C VAL A 81 -0.93 3.10 -0.58
N ASN A 82 -1.76 3.86 0.14
CA ASN A 82 -1.77 4.01 1.61
C ASN A 82 -0.50 4.56 2.27
N THR A 83 0.47 5.05 1.50
CA THR A 83 1.71 5.58 2.05
C THR A 83 2.07 6.89 1.38
N SER A 84 2.76 7.79 2.10
CA SER A 84 3.19 9.08 1.55
C SER A 84 4.48 8.99 0.73
N VAL A 85 5.16 7.84 0.74
CA VAL A 85 6.43 7.64 0.04
C VAL A 85 6.52 6.27 -0.62
N THR A 86 7.21 6.28 -1.75
CA THR A 86 7.45 5.19 -2.66
C THR A 86 8.96 4.98 -2.79
N ARG A 87 9.40 3.72 -2.67
CA ARG A 87 10.79 3.37 -2.96
C ARG A 87 10.95 3.23 -4.47
N CYS A 88 11.74 4.11 -5.07
CA CYS A 88 11.98 4.12 -6.51
C CYS A 88 12.96 3.01 -6.91
N ALA A 89 13.08 2.79 -8.22
CA ALA A 89 13.94 1.76 -8.79
C ALA A 89 15.42 1.92 -8.39
N ASP A 90 15.87 3.18 -8.23
CA ASP A 90 17.22 3.54 -7.75
C ASP A 90 17.42 3.36 -6.22
N GLY A 91 16.37 2.95 -5.51
CA GLY A 91 16.36 2.74 -4.07
C GLY A 91 16.06 3.99 -3.22
N THR A 92 15.89 5.16 -3.83
CA THR A 92 15.50 6.39 -3.12
C THR A 92 14.03 6.37 -2.71
N TRP A 93 13.66 7.20 -1.73
CA TRP A 93 12.27 7.36 -1.29
C TRP A 93 11.73 8.72 -1.76
N GLN A 94 10.64 8.70 -2.52
CA GLN A 94 9.99 9.89 -3.08
C GLN A 94 8.46 9.79 -2.93
N GLU A 95 7.71 10.88 -3.12
CA GLU A 95 6.24 10.80 -3.12
C GLU A 95 5.72 9.93 -4.28
N GLU A 96 6.30 10.13 -5.47
CA GLU A 96 6.05 9.36 -6.68
C GLU A 96 7.39 9.01 -7.36
N CYS A 97 7.44 7.88 -8.04
CA CYS A 97 8.61 7.40 -8.76
C CYS A 97 8.34 7.36 -10.26
N HIS A 98 9.35 7.66 -11.06
CA HIS A 98 9.27 7.45 -12.50
C HIS A 98 9.25 5.95 -12.80
N MET A 99 8.39 5.56 -13.74
CA MET A 99 8.28 4.22 -14.29
C MET A 99 8.16 4.36 -15.80
N PHE A 100 9.21 3.98 -16.51
CA PHE A 100 9.24 4.00 -17.97
C PHE A 100 8.31 2.93 -18.55
N GLU A 101 8.36 1.73 -17.99
CA GLU A 101 7.64 0.57 -18.51
C GLU A 101 6.97 -0.25 -17.40
N LEU A 102 5.79 -0.79 -17.70
CA LEU A 102 5.11 -1.79 -16.89
C LEU A 102 5.35 -3.17 -17.52
N ASP A 103 6.13 -4.01 -16.85
CA ASP A 103 6.41 -5.38 -17.30
C ASP A 103 5.32 -6.34 -16.78
N LEU A 104 4.46 -6.78 -17.69
CA LEU A 104 3.39 -7.76 -17.44
C LEU A 104 3.75 -9.18 -17.91
N SER A 105 4.95 -9.38 -18.45
CA SER A 105 5.34 -10.63 -19.11
C SER A 105 5.20 -11.88 -18.22
N LYS A 106 5.42 -11.71 -16.91
CA LYS A 106 5.28 -12.78 -15.91
C LYS A 106 3.85 -13.22 -15.65
N LEU A 107 2.85 -12.43 -16.08
CA LEU A 107 1.45 -12.75 -15.90
C LEU A 107 0.92 -13.70 -16.99
N GLY A 108 1.62 -13.83 -18.12
CA GLY A 108 1.22 -14.72 -19.21
C GLY A 108 -0.12 -14.36 -19.85
N LEU A 109 -0.47 -13.07 -19.87
CA LEU A 109 -1.72 -12.56 -20.43
C LEU A 109 -1.71 -12.67 -21.96
N ASP A 110 -2.90 -12.82 -22.56
CA ASP A 110 -3.07 -12.62 -24.01
C ASP A 110 -2.73 -11.16 -24.38
N PRO A 111 -2.10 -10.89 -25.55
CA PRO A 111 -1.69 -9.54 -25.92
C PRO A 111 -2.81 -8.49 -25.87
N SER A 112 -4.06 -8.87 -26.19
CA SER A 112 -5.19 -7.95 -26.11
C SER A 112 -5.58 -7.60 -24.68
N LEU A 113 -5.38 -8.54 -23.75
CA LEU A 113 -5.64 -8.36 -22.33
C LEU A 113 -4.52 -7.58 -21.66
N GLU A 114 -3.28 -7.84 -22.04
CA GLU A 114 -2.11 -7.08 -21.63
C GLU A 114 -2.23 -5.60 -22.03
N ALA A 115 -2.61 -5.32 -23.28
CA ALA A 115 -2.81 -3.94 -23.74
C ALA A 115 -3.92 -3.21 -22.95
N LYS A 116 -5.01 -3.90 -22.61
CA LYS A 116 -6.09 -3.34 -21.77
C LYS A 116 -5.60 -3.07 -20.35
N ALA A 117 -4.85 -4.01 -19.78
CA ALA A 117 -4.22 -3.90 -18.47
C ALA A 117 -3.30 -2.67 -18.38
N SER A 118 -2.38 -2.53 -19.34
CA SER A 118 -1.45 -1.40 -19.41
C SER A 118 -2.17 -0.07 -19.60
N ALA A 119 -3.23 -0.02 -20.41
CA ALA A 119 -4.03 1.17 -20.59
C ALA A 119 -4.78 1.57 -19.31
N ALA A 120 -5.43 0.62 -18.63
CA ALA A 120 -6.12 0.86 -17.36
C ALA A 120 -5.15 1.34 -16.28
N PHE A 121 -3.97 0.71 -16.17
CA PHE A 121 -2.94 1.15 -15.23
C PHE A 121 -2.48 2.58 -15.51
N GLY A 122 -2.15 2.91 -16.76
CA GLY A 122 -1.72 4.26 -17.13
C GLY A 122 -2.78 5.34 -16.89
N ALA A 123 -4.07 4.98 -16.91
CA ALA A 123 -5.19 5.87 -16.59
C ALA A 123 -5.42 6.06 -15.08
N GLY A 124 -4.76 5.27 -14.21
CA GLY A 124 -5.03 5.25 -12.77
C GLY A 124 -6.18 4.30 -12.38
N ASP A 125 -6.70 3.52 -13.33
CA ASP A 125 -7.84 2.62 -13.16
C ASP A 125 -7.41 1.17 -12.83
N ALA A 126 -6.15 0.94 -12.46
CA ALA A 126 -5.66 -0.37 -12.05
C ALA A 126 -4.60 -0.28 -10.95
N LEU A 127 -4.49 -1.36 -10.18
CA LEU A 127 -3.45 -1.58 -9.19
C LEU A 127 -2.52 -2.69 -9.66
N VAL A 128 -1.22 -2.45 -9.48
CA VAL A 128 -0.19 -3.46 -9.77
C VAL A 128 0.48 -3.85 -8.47
N ARG A 129 0.58 -5.17 -8.22
CA ARG A 129 1.45 -5.70 -7.17
C ARG A 129 2.79 -6.05 -7.80
N GLY A 130 3.88 -5.46 -7.35
CA GLY A 130 5.17 -5.67 -8.01
C GLY A 130 6.35 -5.05 -7.29
N GLU A 131 7.42 -4.84 -8.06
CA GLU A 131 8.64 -4.17 -7.63
C GLU A 131 9.14 -3.23 -8.73
N LEU A 132 9.58 -2.03 -8.35
CA LEU A 132 10.29 -1.12 -9.23
C LEU A 132 11.77 -1.49 -9.26
N VAL A 133 12.29 -1.77 -10.45
CA VAL A 133 13.69 -2.18 -10.65
C VAL A 133 14.32 -1.38 -11.80
N GLN A 134 15.63 -1.20 -11.75
CA GLN A 134 16.38 -0.64 -12.88
C GLN A 134 16.85 -1.77 -13.79
N VAL A 135 16.54 -1.64 -15.08
CA VAL A 135 16.97 -2.56 -16.13
C VAL A 135 17.83 -1.80 -17.13
N GLU A 136 18.95 -2.38 -17.53
CA GLU A 136 19.74 -1.84 -18.64
C GLU A 136 19.09 -2.25 -19.96
N LEU A 137 18.74 -1.28 -20.79
CA LEU A 137 18.24 -1.56 -22.14
C LEU A 137 19.40 -1.86 -23.08
N ASP A 138 19.21 -2.82 -23.98
CA ASP A 138 20.21 -3.26 -24.97
C ASP A 138 20.49 -2.23 -26.09
N GLU A 139 19.91 -1.02 -26.00
CA GLU A 139 20.05 0.04 -26.99
C GLU A 139 21.20 0.99 -26.64
N LEU A 140 22.03 1.35 -27.63
CA LEU A 140 23.18 2.25 -27.45
C LEU A 140 22.79 3.72 -27.68
N PRO A 141 23.13 4.66 -26.77
CA PRO A 141 23.79 4.46 -25.47
C PRO A 141 22.85 3.86 -24.41
N ALA A 142 23.34 2.89 -23.64
CA ALA A 142 22.56 2.21 -22.60
C ALA A 142 22.25 3.18 -21.46
N TYR A 143 20.98 3.52 -21.30
CA TYR A 143 20.45 4.21 -20.13
C TYR A 143 19.65 3.22 -19.29
N PRO A 144 19.73 3.29 -17.95
CA PRO A 144 18.86 2.49 -17.10
C PRO A 144 17.41 2.93 -17.30
N ALA A 145 16.51 1.95 -17.44
CA ALA A 145 15.08 2.14 -17.45
C ALA A 145 14.49 1.71 -16.10
N ASP A 146 13.62 2.55 -15.54
CA ASP A 146 12.86 2.21 -14.34
C ASP A 146 11.63 1.39 -14.78
N VAL A 147 11.60 0.11 -14.42
CA VAL A 147 10.57 -0.85 -14.83
C VAL A 147 9.79 -1.34 -13.61
N LEU A 148 8.45 -1.28 -13.67
CA LEU A 148 7.60 -1.91 -12.68
C LEU A 148 7.30 -3.35 -13.11
N VAL A 149 7.93 -4.31 -12.43
CA VAL A 149 7.77 -5.73 -12.73
C VAL A 149 6.57 -6.26 -11.97
N ALA A 150 5.48 -6.57 -12.68
CA ALA A 150 4.23 -6.99 -12.10
C ALA A 150 4.25 -8.48 -11.72
N SER A 151 3.71 -8.76 -10.53
CA SER A 151 3.35 -10.10 -10.06
C SER A 151 1.83 -10.33 -10.05
N GLU A 152 1.07 -9.24 -9.97
CA GLU A 152 -0.39 -9.23 -10.10
C GLU A 152 -0.83 -7.91 -10.72
N ILE A 153 -1.93 -7.92 -11.47
CA ILE A 153 -2.64 -6.72 -11.87
C ILE A 153 -4.13 -6.84 -11.57
N TRP A 154 -4.71 -5.74 -11.10
CA TRP A 154 -6.09 -5.65 -10.63
C TRP A 154 -6.77 -4.46 -11.31
N ILE A 155 -7.85 -4.70 -12.05
CA ILE A 155 -8.54 -3.68 -12.85
C ILE A 155 -9.74 -3.15 -12.05
N GLY A 156 -9.86 -1.83 -11.95
CA GLY A 156 -10.99 -1.16 -11.32
C GLY A 156 -12.29 -1.51 -12.04
N ALA A 157 -13.35 -1.75 -11.28
CA ALA A 157 -14.63 -2.11 -11.85
C ALA A 157 -15.35 -0.90 -12.45
N THR A 158 -15.24 0.27 -11.82
CA THR A 158 -16.05 1.44 -12.20
C THR A 158 -15.27 2.49 -12.99
N GLY A 159 -13.96 2.59 -12.78
CA GLY A 159 -13.14 3.70 -13.32
C GLY A 159 -13.37 5.01 -12.56
N ASN A 160 -13.97 4.94 -11.37
CA ASN A 160 -14.09 6.09 -10.49
C ASN A 160 -12.75 6.35 -9.81
N THR A 161 -12.49 7.62 -9.50
CA THR A 161 -11.33 7.95 -8.67
C THR A 161 -11.50 7.33 -7.28
N PRO A 162 -10.59 6.44 -6.85
CA PRO A 162 -10.70 5.79 -5.55
C PRO A 162 -10.49 6.79 -4.41
N GLU A 163 -11.30 6.69 -3.36
CA GLU A 163 -11.18 7.48 -2.13
C GLU A 163 -11.03 6.55 -0.92
N GLY A 164 -10.49 7.07 0.19
CA GLY A 164 -10.24 6.29 1.39
C GLY A 164 -8.99 5.41 1.31
N HIS A 165 -8.98 4.32 2.08
CA HIS A 165 -7.83 3.42 2.15
C HIS A 165 -8.01 2.22 1.23
N PHE A 166 -6.90 1.72 0.72
CA PHE A 166 -6.86 0.52 -0.10
C PHE A 166 -6.66 -0.71 0.77
N SER A 167 -7.48 -1.73 0.58
CA SER A 167 -7.41 -2.97 1.35
C SER A 167 -7.52 -4.18 0.44
N ARG A 168 -6.87 -5.26 0.86
CA ARG A 168 -7.21 -6.62 0.46
C ARG A 168 -8.28 -7.13 1.40
N VAL A 169 -9.41 -7.55 0.84
CA VAL A 169 -10.52 -8.14 1.60
C VAL A 169 -10.68 -9.60 1.20
N GLU A 170 -10.83 -10.48 2.19
CA GLU A 170 -10.99 -11.92 2.00
C GLU A 170 -12.15 -12.43 2.86
N ASN A 171 -12.88 -13.43 2.37
CA ASN A 171 -13.94 -14.08 3.13
C ASN A 171 -13.33 -15.02 4.19
N THR A 172 -13.79 -14.92 5.45
CA THR A 172 -13.29 -15.76 6.55
C THR A 172 -13.96 -17.14 6.60
N GLY A 173 -15.02 -17.35 5.83
CA GLY A 173 -15.86 -18.55 5.85
C GLY A 173 -16.88 -18.60 6.98
N ILE A 174 -16.98 -17.54 7.78
CA ILE A 174 -17.92 -17.49 8.92
C ILE A 174 -19.35 -17.26 8.40
N VAL A 175 -20.25 -18.15 8.80
CA VAL A 175 -21.69 -18.00 8.56
C VAL A 175 -22.33 -17.32 9.77
N CYS A 176 -22.93 -16.15 9.55
CA CYS A 176 -23.44 -15.33 10.64
C CYS A 176 -24.78 -15.85 11.19
N VAL A 177 -24.82 -16.14 12.50
CA VAL A 177 -26.06 -16.51 13.22
C VAL A 177 -26.71 -15.30 13.86
N THR A 178 -25.92 -14.38 14.40
CA THR A 178 -26.38 -13.14 15.03
C THR A 178 -25.42 -12.02 14.67
N TYR A 179 -25.96 -11.02 14.01
CA TYR A 179 -25.22 -9.92 13.40
C TYR A 179 -24.84 -8.82 14.41
N PRO A 180 -23.69 -8.14 14.27
CA PRO A 180 -22.63 -8.33 13.26
C PRO A 180 -21.68 -9.50 13.54
N CYS A 181 -21.06 -10.04 12.49
CA CYS A 181 -20.12 -11.18 12.55
C CYS A 181 -18.86 -10.90 11.74
N PRO A 182 -17.65 -11.39 12.11
CA PRO A 182 -16.41 -11.12 11.35
C PRO A 182 -16.31 -11.95 10.06
N SER A 183 -17.23 -11.71 9.13
CA SER A 183 -17.40 -12.48 7.88
C SER A 183 -16.27 -12.24 6.88
N PHE A 184 -15.52 -11.14 7.03
CA PHE A 184 -14.39 -10.79 6.18
C PHE A 184 -13.17 -10.40 7.00
N SER A 185 -11.99 -10.74 6.50
CA SER A 185 -10.72 -10.20 6.96
C SER A 185 -10.27 -9.12 6.01
N GLU A 186 -9.69 -8.06 6.58
CA GLU A 186 -9.19 -6.92 5.85
C GLU A 186 -7.71 -6.73 6.18
N GLN A 187 -6.90 -6.50 5.14
CA GLN A 187 -5.52 -6.09 5.27
C GLN A 187 -5.30 -4.81 4.45
N SER A 188 -4.92 -3.73 5.13
CA SER A 188 -4.58 -2.47 4.47
C SER A 188 -3.30 -2.67 3.65
N LEU A 189 -3.36 -2.35 2.36
CA LEU A 189 -2.26 -2.54 1.42
C LEU A 189 -1.04 -1.71 1.85
N ASN A 190 0.16 -2.26 1.64
CA ASN A 190 1.44 -1.61 1.96
C ASN A 190 1.64 -1.22 3.44
N THR A 191 0.81 -1.73 4.35
CA THR A 191 0.93 -1.55 5.79
C THR A 191 0.86 -2.88 6.54
N ASN A 192 1.06 -2.85 7.86
CA ASN A 192 0.84 -4.00 8.73
C ASN A 192 -0.54 -3.97 9.42
N LEU A 193 -1.42 -3.05 9.03
CA LEU A 193 -2.74 -2.92 9.63
C LEU A 193 -3.68 -3.98 9.05
N SER A 194 -4.36 -4.68 9.94
CA SER A 194 -5.39 -5.64 9.59
C SER A 194 -6.57 -5.55 10.56
N GLY A 195 -7.70 -6.06 10.12
CA GLY A 195 -8.92 -6.07 10.90
C GLY A 195 -9.92 -7.10 10.37
N THR A 196 -11.10 -7.08 10.96
CA THR A 196 -12.24 -7.85 10.48
C THR A 196 -13.36 -6.91 10.12
N LEU A 197 -14.07 -7.24 9.05
CA LEU A 197 -15.27 -6.56 8.64
C LEU A 197 -16.45 -7.50 8.80
N ASP A 198 -17.59 -6.90 9.13
CA ASP A 198 -18.84 -7.61 9.10
C ASP A 198 -19.35 -7.80 7.68
N SER A 199 -19.34 -6.72 6.93
CA SER A 199 -19.87 -6.66 5.57
C SER A 199 -19.10 -5.64 4.75
N ILE A 200 -19.29 -5.74 3.44
CA ILE A 200 -18.74 -4.83 2.43
C ILE A 200 -19.86 -4.51 1.44
N ASP A 201 -19.99 -3.24 1.08
CA ASP A 201 -20.90 -2.78 0.03
C ASP A 201 -20.11 -2.34 -1.20
N LEU A 202 -20.08 -3.20 -2.23
CA LEU A 202 -19.46 -2.86 -3.52
C LEU A 202 -20.31 -1.92 -4.37
N ALA A 203 -21.62 -1.89 -4.15
CA ALA A 203 -22.55 -1.02 -4.89
C ALA A 203 -22.42 0.44 -4.45
N ALA A 204 -21.89 0.69 -3.23
CA ALA A 204 -21.54 2.02 -2.74
C ALA A 204 -20.56 2.77 -3.64
N SER A 205 -19.85 2.08 -4.55
CA SER A 205 -18.91 2.68 -5.51
C SER A 205 -19.57 3.66 -6.49
N GLY A 206 -20.90 3.66 -6.61
CA GLY A 206 -21.67 4.68 -7.34
C GLY A 206 -21.56 4.63 -8.87
N GLY A 207 -20.79 3.71 -9.43
CA GLY A 207 -20.64 3.49 -10.88
C GLY A 207 -20.74 2.01 -11.31
N ALA A 208 -20.77 1.07 -10.37
CA ALA A 208 -20.80 -0.35 -10.68
C ALA A 208 -22.18 -0.82 -11.16
N THR A 209 -22.21 -1.60 -12.24
CA THR A 209 -23.43 -2.32 -12.64
C THR A 209 -23.68 -3.51 -11.70
N SER A 210 -24.92 -4.02 -11.69
CA SER A 210 -25.27 -5.21 -10.92
C SER A 210 -24.38 -6.41 -11.29
N GLU A 211 -24.05 -6.56 -12.57
CA GLU A 211 -23.16 -7.63 -13.04
C GLU A 211 -21.73 -7.47 -12.51
N GLN A 212 -21.23 -6.24 -12.42
CA GLN A 212 -19.91 -5.94 -11.85
C GLN A 212 -19.88 -6.21 -10.35
N VAL A 213 -20.91 -5.79 -9.62
CA VAL A 213 -21.06 -6.07 -8.18
C VAL A 213 -21.11 -7.58 -7.94
N GLU A 214 -21.95 -8.31 -8.68
CA GLU A 214 -22.04 -9.77 -8.57
C GLU A 214 -20.71 -10.46 -8.90
N HIS A 215 -19.99 -9.98 -9.92
CA HIS A 215 -18.66 -10.50 -10.25
C HIS A 215 -17.65 -10.24 -9.13
N GLY A 216 -17.60 -9.02 -8.60
CA GLY A 216 -16.74 -8.68 -7.46
C GLY A 216 -17.05 -9.53 -6.22
N MET A 217 -18.33 -9.78 -5.93
CA MET A 217 -18.74 -10.65 -4.81
C MET A 217 -18.35 -12.11 -5.01
N ARG A 218 -18.38 -12.62 -6.26
CA ARG A 218 -17.88 -13.96 -6.59
C ARG A 218 -16.38 -14.06 -6.37
N ASP A 219 -15.61 -13.07 -6.83
CA ASP A 219 -14.16 -13.03 -6.65
C ASP A 219 -13.74 -12.91 -5.19
N LEU A 220 -14.42 -12.03 -4.44
CA LEU A 220 -14.26 -11.89 -3.00
C LEU A 220 -14.45 -13.21 -2.28
N SER A 221 -15.48 -13.99 -2.67
CA SER A 221 -15.77 -15.29 -2.08
C SER A 221 -14.76 -16.38 -2.46
N ALA A 222 -14.11 -16.27 -3.63
CA ALA A 222 -13.21 -17.29 -4.16
C ALA A 222 -11.74 -17.09 -3.75
N GLY A 223 -11.27 -15.85 -3.64
CA GLY A 223 -9.85 -15.57 -3.41
C GLY A 223 -9.52 -14.14 -3.01
N GLY A 224 -10.53 -13.38 -2.59
CA GLY A 224 -10.39 -12.00 -2.16
C GLY A 224 -10.41 -10.97 -3.29
N LEU A 225 -10.62 -9.72 -2.89
CA LEU A 225 -10.77 -8.55 -3.75
C LEU A 225 -9.89 -7.42 -3.21
N LEU A 226 -9.45 -6.51 -4.08
CA LEU A 226 -8.91 -5.23 -3.59
C LEU A 226 -10.02 -4.18 -3.61
N VAL A 227 -10.05 -3.34 -2.58
CA VAL A 227 -11.12 -2.37 -2.36
C VAL A 227 -10.50 -1.07 -1.90
N ALA A 228 -10.90 0.04 -2.51
CA ALA A 228 -10.72 1.36 -1.95
C ALA A 228 -12.04 1.79 -1.30
N GLY A 229 -12.02 2.32 -0.09
CA GLY A 229 -13.27 2.75 0.55
C GLY A 229 -13.11 3.32 1.94
N HIS A 230 -14.27 3.51 2.58
CA HIS A 230 -14.38 4.07 3.92
C HIS A 230 -15.03 3.08 4.87
N HIS A 231 -14.53 3.03 6.11
CA HIS A 231 -15.20 2.26 7.15
C HIS A 231 -16.43 3.00 7.68
N ALA A 232 -17.52 2.25 7.80
CA ALA A 232 -18.67 2.62 8.60
C ALA A 232 -18.79 1.67 9.80
N VAL A 233 -19.58 2.05 10.80
CA VAL A 233 -19.89 1.17 11.93
C VAL A 233 -21.32 0.69 11.79
N ILE A 234 -21.50 -0.61 11.90
CA ILE A 234 -22.82 -1.24 11.91
C ILE A 234 -23.07 -1.90 13.25
N THR A 235 -24.31 -1.79 13.73
CA THR A 235 -24.70 -2.23 15.07
C THR A 235 -25.88 -3.17 15.01
N GLY A 236 -25.80 -4.27 15.76
CA GLY A 236 -26.83 -5.29 15.84
C GLY A 236 -26.83 -5.99 17.19
N PRO A 237 -27.60 -7.07 17.34
CA PRO A 237 -27.72 -7.79 18.62
C PRO A 237 -26.40 -8.34 19.15
N ALA A 238 -25.41 -8.60 18.29
CA ALA A 238 -24.07 -9.06 18.70
C ALA A 238 -23.07 -7.92 19.01
N GLY A 239 -23.52 -6.66 19.01
CA GLY A 239 -22.68 -5.49 19.26
C GLY A 239 -22.46 -4.65 18.01
N SER A 240 -21.28 -4.06 17.89
CA SER A 240 -20.91 -3.19 16.76
C SER A 240 -19.63 -3.69 16.09
N MET A 241 -19.57 -3.58 14.76
CA MET A 241 -18.41 -3.98 13.96
C MET A 241 -18.23 -3.02 12.78
N ASN A 242 -17.05 -3.07 12.16
CA ASN A 242 -16.77 -2.31 10.95
C ASN A 242 -17.49 -2.92 9.74
N HIS A 243 -18.01 -2.05 8.90
CA HIS A 243 -18.46 -2.27 7.53
C HIS A 243 -17.54 -1.49 6.59
N LEU A 244 -17.38 -1.92 5.34
CA LEU A 244 -16.60 -1.20 4.34
C LEU A 244 -17.49 -0.77 3.17
N ASP A 245 -17.69 0.54 3.01
CA ASP A 245 -18.34 1.13 1.84
C ASP A 245 -17.27 1.34 0.75
N ALA A 246 -17.37 0.60 -0.35
CA ALA A 246 -16.41 0.71 -1.44
C ALA A 246 -16.63 2.02 -2.22
N THR A 247 -15.55 2.71 -2.56
CA THR A 247 -15.54 3.80 -3.55
C THR A 247 -15.07 3.28 -4.91
N GLU A 248 -14.26 2.22 -4.91
CA GLU A 248 -13.85 1.44 -6.07
C GLU A 248 -13.46 0.03 -5.61
N PHE A 249 -13.60 -0.97 -6.47
CA PHE A 249 -13.09 -2.31 -6.22
C PHE A 249 -12.41 -2.87 -7.46
N TYR A 250 -11.35 -3.65 -7.23
CA TYR A 250 -10.48 -4.11 -8.30
C TYR A 250 -10.53 -5.62 -8.42
N VAL A 251 -10.74 -6.08 -9.65
CA VAL A 251 -10.82 -7.49 -10.02
C VAL A 251 -9.47 -7.95 -10.57
N ARG A 252 -9.00 -9.10 -10.11
CA ARG A 252 -7.70 -9.65 -10.54
C ARG A 252 -7.78 -10.15 -11.98
N LEU A 253 -6.83 -9.71 -12.80
CA LEU A 253 -6.63 -10.26 -14.13
C LEU A 253 -5.85 -11.58 -14.05
N ARG A 254 -6.28 -12.59 -14.80
CA ARG A 254 -5.68 -13.93 -14.86
C ARG A 254 -5.69 -14.45 -16.30
#